data_AF-A0A2Z3HYU5-F1
#
_entry.id   AF-A0A2Z3HYU5-F1
#
_cell.length_a   1.000
_cell.length_b   1.000
_cell.length_c   1.000
_cell.angle_alpha   90.00
_cell.angle_beta   90.00
_cell.angle_gamma   90.00
#
_symmetry.space_group_name_H-M   'P 1'
#
loop_
_entity.id
_entity.type
_entity.pdbx_description
1 polymer ?
#
loop_
_entity_poly.entity_id
_entity_poly.type
_entity_poly.pdbx_seq_one_letter_code
_entity_poly.pdbx_strand_id
1 'polypeptide(L)'
;MDTQVCINAYDKYKNLKLAASEVGIKWQDLYVILRKEGVKVTGDKAKYGSETDKLAVKGEKIFNDLVPIAKDLNKEQYQSKIDFDVFGYGVDVKTSNLNKSNSKAKSKRWAFSVKK
;
A
#
# COMPACT_ATOMS: atom_id res chain seq x y z
N MET A 1 6.97 28.55 -0.43
CA MET A 1 7.11 27.26 -1.14
C MET A 1 5.85 27.07 -1.96
N ASP A 2 5.96 26.85 -3.26
CA ASP A 2 4.77 26.64 -4.09
C ASP A 2 4.16 25.28 -3.77
N THR A 3 2.92 25.30 -3.31
CA THR A 3 2.14 24.10 -2.99
C THR A 3 2.01 23.17 -4.19
N GLN A 4 1.91 23.72 -5.41
CA GLN A 4 1.77 22.91 -6.61
C GLN A 4 3.02 22.07 -6.89
N VAL A 5 4.21 22.60 -6.59
CA VAL A 5 5.48 21.86 -6.71
C VAL A 5 5.50 20.67 -5.76
N CYS A 6 5.03 20.84 -4.52
CA CYS A 6 4.91 19.76 -3.54
C CYS A 6 3.95 18.66 -4.03
N ILE A 7 2.80 19.03 -4.58
CA ILE A 7 1.81 18.08 -5.11
C ILE A 7 2.39 17.31 -6.29
N ASN A 8 3.00 17.99 -7.26
CA ASN A 8 3.59 17.37 -8.45
C ASN A 8 4.72 16.40 -8.09
N ALA A 9 5.60 16.79 -7.16
CA ALA A 9 6.65 15.91 -6.67
C ALA A 9 6.08 14.66 -5.97
N TYR A 10 5.04 14.83 -5.15
CA TYR A 10 4.39 13.68 -4.52
C TYR A 10 3.70 12.79 -5.55
N ASP A 11 3.04 13.34 -6.56
CA ASP A 11 2.36 12.55 -7.60
C ASP A 11 3.36 11.71 -8.43
N LYS A 12 4.52 12.29 -8.76
CA LYS A 12 5.63 11.62 -9.46
C LYS A 12 6.18 10.42 -8.70
N TYR A 13 6.43 10.57 -7.39
CA TYR A 13 7.08 9.51 -6.61
C TYR A 13 6.11 8.61 -5.85
N LYS A 14 4.93 9.11 -5.48
CA LYS A 14 4.06 8.50 -4.45
C LYS A 14 4.84 8.05 -3.21
N ASN A 15 5.89 8.78 -2.85
CA ASN A 15 6.77 8.50 -1.71
C ASN A 15 7.18 9.83 -1.05
N LEU A 16 6.78 10.03 0.20
CA LEU A 16 6.99 11.28 0.92
C LEU A 16 8.46 11.65 1.08
N LYS A 17 9.35 10.68 1.32
CA LYS A 17 10.77 10.96 1.55
C LYS A 17 11.46 11.38 0.26
N LEU A 18 11.18 10.69 -0.85
CA LEU A 18 11.75 11.03 -2.15
C LEU A 18 11.22 12.37 -2.68
N ALA A 19 9.90 12.58 -2.59
CA ALA A 19 9.28 13.84 -3.01
C ALA A 19 9.79 15.03 -2.17
N ALA A 20 9.90 14.87 -0.85
CA ALA A 20 10.43 15.93 0.00
C ALA A 20 11.90 16.21 -0.26
N SER A 21 12.69 15.18 -0.59
CA SER A 21 14.09 15.34 -1.00
C SER A 21 14.24 16.09 -2.32
N GLU A 22 13.38 15.84 -3.32
CA GLU A 22 13.39 16.58 -4.59
C GLU A 22 13.07 18.07 -4.38
N VAL A 23 12.14 18.33 -3.46
CA VAL A 23 11.60 19.66 -3.18
C VAL A 23 12.44 20.42 -2.14
N GLY A 24 13.36 19.74 -1.44
CA GLY A 24 14.27 20.34 -0.46
C GLY A 24 13.64 20.63 0.91
N ILE A 25 12.62 19.87 1.31
CA ILE A 25 11.92 20.04 2.60
C ILE A 25 11.92 18.76 3.43
N LYS A 26 11.51 18.84 4.71
CA LYS A 26 11.30 17.64 5.52
C LYS A 26 10.03 16.93 5.07
N TRP A 27 10.02 15.60 5.10
CA TRP A 27 8.88 14.81 4.66
C TRP A 27 7.63 15.03 5.52
N GLN A 28 7.79 15.38 6.80
CA GLN A 28 6.68 15.77 7.68
C GLN A 28 6.01 17.07 7.22
N ASP A 29 6.81 18.05 6.80
CA ASP A 29 6.30 19.33 6.28
C ASP A 29 5.54 19.09 4.97
N LEU A 30 6.09 18.24 4.09
CA LEU A 30 5.40 17.82 2.87
C LEU A 30 4.05 17.14 3.19
N TYR A 31 4.02 16.24 4.16
CA TYR A 31 2.78 15.58 4.59
C TYR A 31 1.72 16.58 5.07
N VAL A 32 2.11 17.58 5.86
CA VAL A 32 1.19 18.64 6.33
C VAL A 32 0.64 19.45 5.16
N ILE A 33 1.49 19.81 4.19
CA ILE A 33 1.08 20.56 2.99
C ILE A 33 0.06 19.73 2.19
N LEU A 34 0.38 18.48 1.85
CA LEU A 34 -0.51 17.60 1.08
C LEU A 34 -1.87 17.42 1.77
N ARG A 35 -1.87 17.26 3.10
CA ARG A 35 -3.11 17.12 3.88
C ARG A 35 -3.96 18.39 3.86
N LYS A 36 -3.35 19.58 3.95
CA LYS A 36 -4.07 20.87 3.87
C LYS A 36 -4.78 21.04 2.51
N GLU A 37 -4.16 20.53 1.46
CA GLU A 37 -4.70 20.55 0.09
C GLU A 37 -5.66 19.38 -0.22
N GLY A 38 -5.95 18.52 0.77
CA GLY A 38 -6.82 17.37 0.56
C GLY A 38 -6.23 16.26 -0.32
N VAL A 39 -4.92 16.27 -0.56
CA VAL A 39 -4.24 15.20 -1.33
C VAL A 39 -4.12 13.94 -0.48
N LYS A 40 -4.69 12.84 -0.99
CA LYS A 40 -4.60 11.52 -0.36
C LYS A 40 -3.17 10.99 -0.46
N VAL A 41 -2.58 10.73 0.70
CA VAL A 41 -1.27 10.08 0.81
C VAL A 41 -1.52 8.57 0.89
N THR A 42 -1.20 7.83 -0.17
CA THR A 42 -1.46 6.38 -0.30
C THR A 42 -0.19 5.55 -0.37
N GLY A 43 0.90 6.12 -0.86
CA GLY A 43 2.15 5.40 -1.12
C GLY A 43 2.12 4.57 -2.41
N ASP A 44 3.27 4.03 -2.80
CA ASP A 44 3.39 3.00 -3.85
C ASP A 44 4.15 1.77 -3.29
N LYS A 45 3.39 0.86 -2.67
CA LYS A 45 3.90 -0.40 -2.11
C LYS A 45 4.47 -1.32 -3.19
N ALA A 46 3.96 -1.25 -4.42
CA ALA A 46 4.44 -2.07 -5.53
C ALA A 46 5.89 -1.72 -5.88
N LYS A 47 6.22 -0.43 -5.83
CA LYS A 47 7.54 0.09 -6.18
C LYS A 47 8.51 0.14 -5.01
N TYR A 48 8.06 0.57 -3.83
CA TYR A 48 8.94 0.85 -2.68
C TYR A 48 8.76 -0.08 -1.48
N GLY A 49 7.78 -0.98 -1.51
CA GLY A 49 7.52 -1.91 -0.43
C GLY A 49 8.60 -3.01 -0.31
N SER A 50 8.57 -3.70 0.83
CA SER A 50 9.33 -4.94 1.02
C SER A 50 8.85 -6.04 0.06
N GLU A 51 9.58 -7.15 -0.05
CA GLU A 51 9.14 -8.29 -0.86
C GLU A 51 7.78 -8.85 -0.42
N THR A 52 7.48 -8.78 0.88
CA THR A 52 6.16 -9.14 1.40
C THR A 52 5.07 -8.13 1.01
N ASP A 53 5.37 -6.84 0.99
CA ASP A 53 4.41 -5.82 0.54
C ASP A 53 4.09 -5.98 -0.95
N LYS A 54 5.12 -6.24 -1.77
CA LYS A 54 4.94 -6.48 -3.21
C LYS A 54 4.11 -7.73 -3.48
N LEU A 55 4.31 -8.79 -2.69
CA LEU A 55 3.49 -10.00 -2.78
C LEU A 55 2.02 -9.71 -2.41
N ALA A 56 1.79 -8.94 -1.35
CA ALA A 56 0.44 -8.53 -0.95
C ALA A 56 -0.25 -7.74 -2.06
N VAL A 57 0.42 -6.73 -2.62
CA VAL A 57 -0.09 -5.94 -3.75
C VAL A 57 -0.42 -6.82 -4.95
N LYS A 58 0.37 -7.86 -5.22
CA LYS A 58 0.07 -8.81 -6.30
C LYS A 58 -1.22 -9.59 -6.03
N GLY A 59 -1.45 -10.02 -4.79
CA GLY A 59 -2.69 -10.68 -4.40
C GLY A 59 -3.90 -9.74 -4.45
N GLU A 60 -3.76 -8.53 -3.92
CA GLU A 60 -4.77 -7.47 -4.00
C GLU A 60 -5.15 -7.20 -5.47
N LYS A 61 -4.17 -7.14 -6.38
CA LYS A 61 -4.42 -6.99 -7.82
C LYS A 61 -5.22 -8.17 -8.40
N ILE A 62 -4.82 -9.40 -8.10
CA ILE A 62 -5.56 -10.60 -8.57
C ILE A 62 -6.99 -10.59 -8.04
N PHE A 63 -7.19 -10.22 -6.77
CA PHE A 63 -8.53 -10.11 -6.19
C PHE A 63 -9.37 -9.06 -6.93
N ASN A 64 -8.81 -7.87 -7.18
CA ASN A 64 -9.51 -6.81 -7.90
C ASN A 64 -9.85 -7.21 -9.35
N ASP A 65 -8.97 -7.96 -10.03
CA ASP A 65 -9.22 -8.48 -11.38
C ASP A 65 -10.37 -9.51 -11.39
N LEU A 66 -10.50 -10.30 -10.32
CA LEU A 66 -11.57 -11.30 -10.16
C LEU A 66 -12.90 -10.70 -9.66
N VAL A 67 -12.83 -9.63 -8.87
CA VAL A 67 -13.98 -8.97 -8.23
C VAL A 67 -13.94 -7.48 -8.57
N PRO A 68 -14.17 -7.09 -9.84
CA PRO A 68 -14.00 -5.70 -10.29
C PRO A 68 -15.00 -4.71 -9.68
N ILE A 69 -16.09 -5.22 -9.09
CA ILE A 69 -17.07 -4.43 -8.34
C ILE A 69 -16.56 -4.01 -6.96
N ALA A 70 -15.44 -4.58 -6.49
CA ALA A 70 -14.86 -4.28 -5.20
C ALA A 70 -14.29 -2.85 -5.19
N LYS A 71 -14.60 -2.10 -4.13
CA LYS A 71 -14.00 -0.78 -3.90
C LYS A 71 -12.67 -0.94 -3.19
N ASP A 72 -11.58 -0.60 -3.87
CA ASP A 72 -10.22 -0.58 -3.32
C ASP A 72 -10.03 0.58 -2.32
N LEU A 73 -9.83 0.23 -1.06
CA LEU A 73 -9.66 1.17 0.06
C LEU A 73 -8.21 1.62 0.23
N ASN A 74 -7.23 0.89 -0.31
CA ASN A 74 -5.81 1.28 -0.30
C ASN A 74 -5.56 2.52 -1.18
N LYS A 75 -6.45 2.82 -2.13
CA LYS A 75 -6.45 4.07 -2.90
C LYS A 75 -6.94 5.28 -2.10
N GLU A 76 -7.62 5.07 -0.98
CA GLU A 76 -8.19 6.16 -0.18
C GLU A 76 -7.25 6.65 0.93
N GLN A 77 -6.41 5.76 1.45
CA GLN A 77 -5.50 6.05 2.55
C GLN A 77 -4.26 5.15 2.53
N TYR A 78 -3.15 5.67 3.04
CA TYR A 78 -1.96 4.86 3.30
C TYR A 78 -2.27 3.79 4.35
N GLN A 79 -2.11 2.51 3.98
CA GLN A 79 -2.34 1.34 4.84
C GLN A 79 -3.76 1.30 5.42
N SER A 80 -4.75 1.09 4.57
CA SER A 80 -6.11 0.80 5.04
C SER A 80 -6.13 -0.47 5.89
N LYS A 81 -6.99 -0.50 6.92
CA LYS A 81 -7.18 -1.69 7.77
C LYS A 81 -7.85 -2.84 7.02
N ILE A 82 -8.65 -2.49 6.01
CA ILE A 82 -9.39 -3.38 5.13
C ILE A 82 -8.95 -3.03 3.71
N ASP A 83 -8.73 -4.03 2.86
CA ASP A 83 -8.22 -3.79 1.50
C ASP A 83 -9.34 -3.39 0.55
N PHE A 84 -10.50 -4.06 0.64
CA PHE A 84 -11.63 -3.84 -0.25
C PHE A 84 -12.98 -3.80 0.49
N ASP A 85 -13.93 -3.06 -0.06
CA ASP A 85 -15.35 -3.17 0.27
C ASP A 85 -16.10 -3.83 -0.91
N VAL A 86 -16.92 -4.84 -0.61
CA VAL A 86 -17.78 -5.51 -1.59
C VAL A 86 -19.20 -5.51 -1.04
N PHE A 87 -20.06 -4.64 -1.56
CA PHE A 87 -21.46 -4.50 -1.12
C PHE A 87 -21.61 -4.29 0.40
N GLY A 88 -20.70 -3.52 1.02
CA GLY A 88 -20.70 -3.29 2.47
C GLY A 88 -19.98 -4.36 3.30
N TYR A 89 -19.41 -5.39 2.66
CA TYR A 89 -18.57 -6.38 3.33
C TYR A 89 -17.09 -6.03 3.16
N GLY A 90 -16.39 -5.89 4.27
CA GLY A 90 -14.95 -5.68 4.28
C GLY A 90 -14.17 -6.95 3.94
N VAL A 91 -13.23 -6.85 3.02
CA VAL A 91 -12.34 -7.93 2.58
C VAL A 91 -10.88 -7.54 2.82
N ASP A 92 -10.15 -8.46 3.44
CA ASP A 92 -8.71 -8.36 3.75
C ASP A 92 -7.99 -9.49 3.02
N VAL A 93 -7.19 -9.14 2.01
CA VAL A 93 -6.58 -10.07 1.07
C VAL A 93 -5.26 -10.60 1.65
N LYS A 94 -5.27 -11.86 2.08
CA LYS A 94 -4.06 -12.52 2.59
C LYS A 94 -3.33 -13.30 1.51
N THR A 95 -2.09 -12.90 1.25
CA THR A 95 -1.14 -13.65 0.43
C THR A 95 -0.10 -14.34 1.29
N SER A 96 0.38 -15.49 0.83
CA SER A 96 1.53 -16.16 1.45
C SER A 96 2.44 -16.76 0.40
N ASN A 97 3.72 -16.90 0.74
CA ASN A 97 4.65 -17.73 0.01
C ASN A 97 4.61 -19.16 0.55
N LEU A 98 5.00 -20.11 -0.30
CA LEU A 98 5.08 -21.50 0.07
C LEU A 98 6.30 -21.72 0.97
N ASN A 99 6.06 -21.85 2.27
CA ASN A 99 7.08 -21.85 3.33
C ASN A 99 7.24 -23.23 3.96
N LYS A 100 8.43 -23.54 4.47
CA LYS A 100 8.62 -24.71 5.33
C LYS A 100 8.12 -24.39 6.75
N SER A 101 7.55 -25.36 7.45
CA SER A 101 7.17 -25.17 8.86
C SER A 101 8.38 -24.98 9.77
N ASN A 102 9.51 -25.60 9.42
CA ASN A 102 10.82 -25.43 10.05
C ASN A 102 11.92 -25.89 9.06
N SER A 103 13.19 -25.73 9.43
CA SER A 103 14.33 -26.09 8.56
C SER A 103 14.37 -27.57 8.13
N LYS A 104 13.87 -28.47 8.99
CA LYS A 104 13.86 -29.92 8.77
C LYS A 104 12.65 -30.42 7.97
N ALA A 105 11.64 -29.57 7.76
CA ALA A 105 10.43 -29.96 7.06
C ALA A 105 10.72 -30.33 5.60
N LYS A 106 10.24 -31.51 5.19
CA LYS A 106 10.36 -32.02 3.82
C LYS A 106 9.33 -31.39 2.88
N SER A 107 8.12 -31.15 3.38
CA SER A 107 7.05 -30.47 2.66
C SER A 107 7.02 -28.98 2.96
N LYS A 108 6.50 -28.21 2.00
CA LYS A 108 6.17 -26.80 2.20
C LYS A 108 4.66 -26.63 2.40
N ARG A 109 4.25 -25.54 3.03
CA ARG A 109 2.87 -25.17 3.31
C ARG A 109 2.63 -23.69 3.03
N TRP A 110 1.41 -23.33 2.70
CA TRP A 110 0.95 -21.95 2.77
C TRP A 110 0.69 -21.58 4.23
N ALA A 111 1.07 -20.38 4.63
CA ALA A 111 0.87 -19.91 5.99
C ALA A 111 0.65 -18.40 5.99
N PHE A 112 -0.45 -17.97 6.59
CA PHE A 112 -0.79 -16.56 6.80
C PHE A 112 -1.26 -16.35 8.23
N SER A 113 -1.10 -15.13 8.74
CA SER A 113 -1.55 -14.74 10.08
C SER A 113 -2.91 -14.06 9.98
N VAL A 114 -3.86 -14.50 10.82
CA VAL A 114 -5.19 -13.91 10.99
C VAL A 114 -5.35 -13.25 12.36
N LYS A 115 -4.25 -12.85 13.01
CA LYS A 115 -4.32 -12.17 14.31
C LYS A 115 -5.20 -10.92 14.18
N LYS A 116 -6.17 -10.82 15.10
CA LYS A 116 -7.10 -9.70 15.24
C LYS A 116 -6.46 -8.51 15.93
#